data_AF-A0A2H0WRX9-F1
#
_entry.id   AF-A0A2H0WRX9-F1
#
_cell.length_a   1.000
_cell.length_b   1.000
_cell.length_c   1.000
_cell.angle_alpha   90.00
_cell.angle_beta   90.00
_cell.angle_gamma   90.00
#
_symmetry.space_group_name_H-M   'P 1'
#
loop_
_entity.id
_entity.type
_entity.pdbx_description
1 polymer ?
#
loop_
_entity_poly.entity_id
_entity_poly.type
_entity_poly.pdbx_seq_one_letter_code
_entity_poly.pdbx_strand_id
1 'polypeptide(L)'
;MKKKVVLFLPSPVSYSRSWRGVPLSLLAISRILDKENFEIKIISRFLSDNPEKEILKEAQDSICLGISAMIGFQIYDGLALSKLVKEKYPALPIVWGGWHSSILPKQTCENPNVDIVVRGQGDFVFPELVKTLLKKEDLNQVLGITYKKGKKIISNPNRQFGDINLLPPIPYHLVDIEKCVEPSEYGKRGIFYVSSYGCPFSCGFCVEPVVYKKQWIGLTADRVVEEWGFLAKK
;
A
#
# COMPACT_ATOMS: atom_id res chain seq x y z
N MET A 1 16.65 -5.38 -16.62
CA MET A 1 16.23 -5.41 -15.20
C MET A 1 14.78 -5.84 -15.15
N LYS A 2 14.39 -6.72 -14.22
CA LYS A 2 12.99 -7.13 -14.08
C LYS A 2 12.19 -5.96 -13.50
N LYS A 3 11.00 -5.69 -14.07
CA LYS A 3 10.06 -4.68 -13.55
C LYS A 3 9.29 -5.21 -12.34
N LYS A 4 9.99 -5.80 -11.36
CA LYS A 4 9.37 -6.47 -10.23
C LYS A 4 9.18 -5.52 -9.05
N VAL A 5 7.99 -5.52 -8.46
CA VAL A 5 7.66 -4.80 -7.22
C VAL A 5 7.10 -5.80 -6.21
N VAL A 6 7.67 -5.81 -5.01
CA VAL A 6 7.15 -6.63 -3.91
C VAL A 6 6.38 -5.72 -2.96
N LEU A 7 5.17 -6.13 -2.59
CA LEU A 7 4.30 -5.40 -1.69
C LEU A 7 3.94 -6.29 -0.51
N PHE A 8 4.05 -5.77 0.70
CA PHE A 8 3.75 -6.49 1.93
C PHE A 8 2.66 -5.80 2.75
N LEU A 9 1.67 -6.59 3.17
CA LEU A 9 0.67 -6.17 4.16
C LEU A 9 0.96 -6.88 5.49
N PRO A 10 1.47 -6.14 6.50
CA PRO A 10 1.72 -6.68 7.84
C PRO A 10 0.42 -7.07 8.56
N SER A 11 0.55 -7.78 9.68
CA SER A 11 -0.61 -8.20 10.49
C SER A 11 -1.23 -7.04 11.30
N PRO A 12 -2.53 -6.67 11.12
CA PRO A 12 -3.29 -5.77 12.00
C PRO A 12 -3.53 -6.28 13.40
N VAL A 13 -3.28 -7.56 13.68
CA VAL A 13 -3.56 -8.18 14.97
C VAL A 13 -2.32 -8.88 15.52
N SER A 14 -2.31 -9.12 16.82
CA SER A 14 -1.39 -10.10 17.41
C SER A 14 -1.57 -11.44 16.68
N TYR A 15 -0.48 -12.22 16.56
CA TYR A 15 -0.47 -13.51 15.87
C TYR A 15 -1.53 -14.54 16.35
N SER A 16 -2.28 -14.22 17.40
CA SER A 16 -3.36 -15.01 18.00
C SER A 16 -4.76 -14.78 17.41
N ARG A 17 -5.00 -13.78 16.54
CA ARG A 17 -6.31 -13.55 15.90
C ARG A 17 -6.23 -13.76 14.39
N SER A 18 -7.20 -14.47 13.84
CA SER A 18 -7.38 -14.57 12.39
C SER A 18 -8.10 -13.33 11.87
N TRP A 19 -7.53 -12.65 10.88
CA TRP A 19 -8.22 -11.65 10.06
C TRP A 19 -8.04 -12.06 8.60
N ARG A 20 -9.09 -12.23 7.80
CA ARG A 20 -8.94 -12.51 6.37
C ARG A 20 -9.55 -11.38 5.55
N GLY A 21 -8.87 -10.23 5.56
CA GLY A 21 -9.25 -9.13 4.70
C GLY A 21 -8.47 -9.12 3.39
N VAL A 22 -9.13 -8.61 2.36
CA VAL A 22 -8.50 -8.29 1.08
C VAL A 22 -7.43 -7.21 1.32
N PRO A 23 -6.20 -7.34 0.79
CA PRO A 23 -5.16 -6.31 0.89
C PRO A 23 -5.45 -5.13 -0.06
N LEU A 24 -6.61 -4.47 0.13
CA LEU A 24 -7.15 -3.46 -0.77
C LEU A 24 -6.20 -2.28 -0.98
N SER A 25 -5.47 -1.85 0.04
CA SER A 25 -4.50 -0.75 -0.10
C SER A 25 -3.38 -1.09 -1.08
N LEU A 26 -2.90 -2.33 -1.07
CA LEU A 26 -1.83 -2.79 -1.96
C LEU A 26 -2.36 -3.04 -3.38
N LEU A 27 -3.57 -3.58 -3.49
CA LEU A 27 -4.23 -3.74 -4.79
C LEU A 27 -4.51 -2.37 -5.45
N ALA A 28 -4.95 -1.39 -4.67
CA ALA A 28 -5.25 -0.04 -5.16
C ALA A 28 -4.03 0.65 -5.77
N ILE A 29 -2.89 0.66 -5.07
CA ILE A 29 -1.65 1.25 -5.59
C ILE A 29 -1.02 0.44 -6.74
N SER A 30 -1.49 -0.78 -6.98
CA SER A 30 -1.01 -1.66 -8.06
C SER A 30 -1.70 -1.41 -9.40
N ARG A 31 -2.86 -0.72 -9.43
CA ARG A 31 -3.72 -0.57 -10.62
C ARG A 31 -2.98 -0.11 -11.89
N ILE A 32 -2.15 0.93 -11.76
CA ILE A 32 -1.40 1.49 -12.89
C ILE A 32 -0.24 0.59 -13.30
N LEU A 33 0.55 0.11 -12.33
CA LEU A 33 1.73 -0.71 -12.59
C LEU A 33 1.35 -2.07 -13.21
N ASP A 34 0.21 -2.63 -12.80
CA ASP A 34 -0.37 -3.85 -13.36
C ASP A 34 -0.66 -3.69 -14.86
N LYS A 35 -1.34 -2.59 -15.24
CA LYS A 35 -1.61 -2.27 -16.65
C LYS A 35 -0.35 -1.98 -17.48
N GLU A 36 0.74 -1.58 -16.83
CA GLU A 36 2.02 -1.31 -17.49
C GLU A 36 2.98 -2.52 -17.49
N ASN A 37 2.47 -3.72 -17.17
CA ASN A 37 3.19 -4.99 -17.19
C ASN A 37 4.39 -5.02 -16.21
N PHE A 38 4.23 -4.42 -15.03
CA PHE A 38 5.13 -4.69 -13.90
C PHE A 38 4.77 -6.05 -13.28
N GLU A 39 5.79 -6.80 -12.85
CA GLU A 39 5.57 -8.01 -12.08
C GLU A 39 5.31 -7.62 -10.62
N ILE A 40 4.06 -7.71 -10.18
CA ILE A 40 3.67 -7.31 -8.83
C ILE A 40 3.47 -8.56 -7.97
N LYS A 41 4.15 -8.62 -6.82
CA LYS A 41 3.99 -9.67 -5.82
C LYS A 41 3.40 -9.09 -4.56
N ILE A 42 2.13 -9.37 -4.30
CA ILE A 42 1.45 -8.99 -3.05
C ILE A 42 1.54 -10.15 -2.08
N ILE A 43 2.22 -9.91 -0.96
CA ILE A 43 2.39 -10.88 0.11
C ILE A 43 1.70 -10.30 1.34
N SER A 44 0.80 -11.05 1.94
CA SER A 44 0.12 -10.66 3.17
C SER A 44 0.25 -11.77 4.19
N ARG A 45 0.39 -11.40 5.46
CA ARG A 45 0.42 -12.34 6.59
C ARG A 45 -0.75 -13.32 6.61
N PHE A 46 -1.87 -12.99 5.97
CA PHE A 46 -3.08 -13.82 5.96
C PHE A 46 -3.22 -14.69 4.70
N LEU A 47 -2.45 -14.37 3.66
CA LEU A 47 -2.49 -15.08 2.38
C LEU A 47 -1.30 -16.02 2.19
N SER A 48 -0.25 -15.84 2.98
CA SER A 48 1.00 -16.59 2.92
C SER A 48 1.30 -17.30 4.24
N ASP A 49 1.63 -18.58 4.16
CA ASP A 49 2.03 -19.40 5.31
C ASP A 49 3.42 -19.02 5.85
N ASN A 50 4.32 -18.50 4.99
CA ASN A 50 5.67 -18.08 5.38
C ASN A 50 6.08 -16.81 4.60
N PRO A 51 5.54 -15.65 4.97
CA PRO A 51 5.73 -14.43 4.21
C PRO A 51 7.18 -13.96 4.25
N GLU A 52 7.94 -14.20 5.32
CA GLU A 52 9.37 -13.87 5.37
C GLU A 52 10.16 -14.58 4.27
N LYS A 53 9.97 -15.90 4.13
CA LYS A 53 10.66 -16.69 3.10
C LYS A 53 10.26 -16.23 1.70
N GLU A 54 8.97 -15.99 1.49
CA GLU A 54 8.46 -15.53 0.20
C GLU A 54 9.00 -14.15 -0.15
N ILE A 55 8.96 -13.19 0.79
CA ILE A 55 9.46 -11.83 0.57
C ILE A 55 10.96 -11.84 0.33
N LEU A 56 11.75 -12.60 1.10
CA LEU A 56 13.19 -12.68 0.87
C LEU A 56 13.55 -13.33 -0.46
N LYS A 57 12.68 -14.17 -1.02
CA LYS A 57 12.85 -14.73 -2.37
C LYS A 57 12.45 -13.71 -3.43
N GLU A 58 11.27 -13.11 -3.33
CA GLU A 58 10.72 -12.21 -4.34
C GLU A 58 11.41 -10.84 -4.35
N ALA A 59 11.98 -10.40 -3.22
CA ALA A 59 12.72 -9.15 -3.10
C ALA A 59 14.02 -9.15 -3.90
N GLN A 60 14.55 -10.34 -4.23
CA GLN A 60 15.73 -10.46 -5.09
C GLN A 60 15.44 -9.85 -6.47
N ASP A 61 16.29 -8.91 -6.89
CA ASP A 61 16.17 -8.16 -8.15
C ASP A 61 14.86 -7.36 -8.32
N SER A 62 14.15 -7.10 -7.22
CA SER A 62 12.99 -6.20 -7.21
C SER A 62 13.42 -4.73 -7.19
N ILE A 63 12.54 -3.85 -7.69
CA ILE A 63 12.74 -2.40 -7.70
C ILE A 63 12.66 -1.85 -6.26
N CYS A 64 11.72 -2.34 -5.48
CA CYS A 64 11.51 -1.96 -4.09
C CYS A 64 10.62 -2.98 -3.37
N LEU A 65 10.69 -2.94 -2.04
CA LEU A 65 9.69 -3.49 -1.15
C LEU A 65 8.76 -2.37 -0.66
N GLY A 66 7.47 -2.43 -1.01
CA GLY A 66 6.44 -1.56 -0.47
C GLY A 66 5.75 -2.19 0.74
N ILE A 67 5.54 -1.42 1.81
CA ILE A 67 4.86 -1.86 3.04
C ILE A 67 3.74 -0.89 3.35
N SER A 68 2.51 -1.39 3.46
CA SER A 68 1.35 -0.58 3.88
C SER A 68 1.04 -0.86 5.34
N ALA A 69 1.22 0.13 6.21
CA ALA A 69 0.88 -0.01 7.63
C ALA A 69 -0.22 0.98 8.02
N MET A 70 -1.25 0.47 8.67
CA MET A 70 -2.14 1.25 9.52
C MET A 70 -1.39 1.59 10.82
N ILE A 71 -2.04 1.56 11.98
CA ILE A 71 -1.42 1.79 13.28
C ILE A 71 -1.30 0.47 14.06
N GLY A 72 -0.57 0.48 15.18
CA GLY A 72 -0.48 -0.70 16.07
C GLY A 72 0.41 -1.81 15.52
N PHE A 73 -0.08 -3.06 15.54
CA PHE A 73 0.70 -4.27 15.24
C PHE A 73 1.37 -4.24 13.85
N GLN A 74 0.74 -3.60 12.86
CA GLN A 74 1.33 -3.51 11.52
C GLN A 74 2.64 -2.73 11.49
N ILE A 75 2.83 -1.78 12.41
CA ILE A 75 4.08 -1.01 12.50
C ILE A 75 5.20 -1.95 12.95
N TYR A 76 4.99 -2.73 14.01
CA TYR A 76 5.99 -3.64 14.54
C TYR A 76 6.36 -4.75 13.56
N ASP A 77 5.36 -5.43 12.98
CA ASP A 77 5.59 -6.50 12.00
C ASP A 77 6.24 -5.95 10.71
N GLY A 78 5.76 -4.82 10.20
CA GLY A 78 6.36 -4.15 9.04
C GLY A 78 7.82 -3.76 9.27
N LEU A 79 8.17 -3.25 10.46
CA LEU A 79 9.55 -2.88 10.80
C LEU A 79 10.45 -4.10 10.98
N ALA A 80 9.95 -5.17 11.60
CA ALA A 80 10.67 -6.43 11.73
C ALA A 80 11.02 -7.01 10.36
N LEU A 81 10.05 -7.02 9.44
CA LEU A 81 10.30 -7.46 8.06
C LEU A 81 11.23 -6.49 7.31
N SER A 82 11.07 -5.18 7.49
CA SER A 82 11.97 -4.19 6.87
C SER A 82 13.42 -4.43 7.26
N LYS A 83 13.66 -4.70 8.55
CA LYS A 83 14.99 -5.04 9.07
C LYS A 83 15.52 -6.32 8.42
N LEU A 84 14.73 -7.39 8.43
CA LEU A 84 15.11 -8.68 7.83
C LEU A 84 15.50 -8.53 6.34
N VAL A 85 14.75 -7.73 5.60
CA VAL A 85 15.02 -7.47 4.18
C VAL A 85 16.27 -6.61 4.00
N LYS A 86 16.50 -5.59 4.84
CA LYS A 86 17.74 -4.80 4.80
C LYS A 86 18.99 -5.60 5.16
N GLU A 87 18.89 -6.57 6.07
CA GLU A 87 20.02 -7.45 6.43
C GLU A 87 20.48 -8.28 5.23
N LYS A 88 19.54 -8.73 4.38
CA LYS A 88 19.87 -9.52 3.18
C LYS A 88 20.13 -8.66 1.94
N TYR A 89 19.40 -7.57 1.76
CA TYR A 89 19.40 -6.70 0.59
C TYR A 89 19.52 -5.23 1.02
N PRO A 90 20.70 -4.78 1.52
CA PRO A 90 20.85 -3.45 2.13
C PRO A 90 20.55 -2.29 1.18
N ALA A 91 20.78 -2.50 -0.12
CA ALA A 91 20.55 -1.50 -1.16
C ALA A 91 19.09 -1.45 -1.67
N LEU A 92 18.25 -2.43 -1.34
CA LEU A 92 16.86 -2.46 -1.81
C LEU A 92 16.08 -1.31 -1.17
N PRO A 93 15.44 -0.43 -1.95
CA PRO A 93 14.56 0.60 -1.41
C PRO A 93 13.38 -0.02 -0.67
N ILE A 94 13.20 0.37 0.60
CA ILE A 94 12.03 0.05 1.40
C ILE A 94 11.12 1.28 1.48
N VAL A 95 9.94 1.13 0.89
CA VAL A 95 8.92 2.17 0.74
C VAL A 95 7.78 1.89 1.70
N TRP A 96 7.48 2.83 2.59
CA TRP A 96 6.33 2.73 3.49
C TRP A 96 5.17 3.59 3.00
N GLY A 97 3.95 3.10 3.21
CA GLY A 97 2.70 3.80 2.95
C GLY A 97 1.64 3.44 3.98
N GLY A 98 0.41 3.89 3.76
CA GLY A 98 -0.69 3.70 4.70
C GLY A 98 -0.82 4.81 5.75
N TRP A 99 -1.67 4.57 6.74
CA TRP A 99 -2.07 5.59 7.71
C TRP A 99 -0.92 6.07 8.58
N HIS A 100 -0.18 5.17 9.23
CA HIS A 100 0.87 5.57 10.17
C HIS A 100 1.95 6.44 9.51
N SER A 101 2.47 6.00 8.36
CA SER A 101 3.51 6.71 7.64
C SER A 101 3.00 8.00 6.99
N SER A 102 1.71 8.11 6.68
CA SER A 102 1.09 9.37 6.23
C SER A 102 0.98 10.40 7.36
N ILE A 103 0.75 9.97 8.59
CA ILE A 103 0.61 10.85 9.77
C ILE A 103 1.99 11.29 10.28
N LEU A 104 2.95 10.37 10.35
CA LEU A 104 4.27 10.58 10.94
C LEU A 104 5.42 10.32 9.95
N PRO A 105 5.41 10.92 8.74
CA PRO A 105 6.31 10.53 7.66
C PRO A 105 7.80 10.70 7.98
N LYS A 106 8.16 11.79 8.65
CA LYS A 106 9.56 12.03 9.05
C LYS A 106 10.01 11.03 10.09
N GLN A 107 9.22 10.78 11.13
CA GLN A 107 9.51 9.79 12.17
C GLN A 107 9.62 8.38 11.57
N THR A 108 8.71 7.99 10.67
CA THR A 108 8.82 6.71 9.97
C THR A 108 10.14 6.62 9.19
N CYS A 109 10.55 7.69 8.50
CA CYS A 109 11.85 7.78 7.84
C CYS A 109 13.06 7.91 8.79
N GLU A 110 12.91 8.14 10.09
CA GLU A 110 14.04 8.11 11.04
C GLU A 110 14.50 6.68 11.28
N ASN A 111 13.62 5.69 11.13
CA ASN A 111 13.99 4.29 11.27
C ASN A 111 15.03 3.90 10.20
N PRO A 112 16.17 3.27 10.56
CA PRO A 112 17.23 2.94 9.61
C PRO A 112 16.77 2.02 8.46
N ASN A 113 15.71 1.23 8.67
CA ASN A 113 15.21 0.25 7.70
C ASN A 113 14.10 0.81 6.79
N VAL A 114 13.80 2.11 6.85
CA VAL A 114 12.83 2.76 5.96
C VAL A 114 13.52 3.83 5.14
N ASP A 115 13.41 3.78 3.81
CA ASP A 115 14.09 4.73 2.93
C ASP A 115 13.16 5.85 2.46
N ILE A 116 11.91 5.48 2.15
CA ILE A 116 10.93 6.35 1.49
C ILE A 116 9.57 6.13 2.12
N VAL A 117 8.78 7.19 2.24
CA VAL A 117 7.40 7.18 2.68
C VAL A 117 6.53 7.85 1.61
N VAL A 118 5.50 7.15 1.15
CA VAL A 118 4.39 7.69 0.36
C VAL A 118 3.29 8.16 1.30
N ARG A 119 2.90 9.43 1.20
CA ARG A 119 1.90 10.07 2.09
C ARG A 119 0.56 10.25 1.39
N GLY A 120 -0.52 10.07 2.13
CA GLY A 120 -1.88 10.30 1.64
C GLY A 120 -2.28 9.26 0.59
N GLN A 121 -2.93 9.73 -0.48
CA GLN A 121 -3.37 8.86 -1.57
C GLN A 121 -2.17 8.37 -2.40
N GLY A 122 -1.93 7.06 -2.36
CA GLY A 122 -0.79 6.43 -2.99
C GLY A 122 -0.98 6.05 -4.46
N ASP A 123 -2.22 6.02 -4.96
CA ASP A 123 -2.58 5.41 -6.26
C ASP A 123 -1.79 5.96 -7.45
N PHE A 124 -1.55 7.27 -7.46
CA PHE A 124 -0.75 7.93 -8.51
C PHE A 124 0.71 8.15 -8.09
N VAL A 125 0.97 8.32 -6.79
CA VAL A 125 2.32 8.58 -6.26
C VAL A 125 3.20 7.35 -6.35
N PHE A 126 2.68 6.18 -5.98
CA PHE A 126 3.47 4.96 -5.90
C PHE A 126 3.96 4.49 -7.29
N PRO A 127 3.14 4.47 -8.35
CA PRO A 127 3.61 4.16 -9.70
C PRO A 127 4.68 5.13 -10.22
N GLU A 128 4.53 6.43 -9.94
CA GLU A 128 5.52 7.45 -10.30
C GLU A 128 6.84 7.21 -9.56
N LEU A 129 6.79 6.93 -8.26
CA LEU A 129 7.94 6.57 -7.45
C LEU A 129 8.64 5.32 -7.99
N VAL A 130 7.92 4.24 -8.25
CA VAL A 130 8.47 2.98 -8.79
C VAL A 130 9.19 3.21 -10.11
N LYS A 131 8.61 4.01 -11.02
CA LYS A 131 9.24 4.36 -12.30
C LYS A 131 10.51 5.19 -12.10
N THR A 132 10.49 6.15 -11.17
CA THR A 132 11.64 6.98 -10.83
C THR A 132 12.78 6.11 -10.27
N LEU A 133 12.47 5.17 -9.36
CA LEU A 133 13.42 4.21 -8.83
C LEU A 133 14.00 3.29 -9.92
N LEU A 134 13.15 2.77 -10.82
CA LEU A 134 13.57 1.92 -11.93
C LEU A 134 14.57 2.63 -12.87
N LYS A 135 14.34 3.92 -13.14
CA LYS A 135 15.21 4.75 -13.97
C LYS A 135 16.42 5.32 -13.22
N LYS A 136 16.46 5.17 -11.89
CA LYS A 136 17.49 5.76 -11.00
C LYS A 136 17.56 7.29 -11.11
N GLU A 137 16.40 7.93 -11.28
CA GLU A 137 16.26 9.40 -11.34
C GLU A 137 16.19 10.01 -9.92
N ASP A 138 16.38 11.34 -9.79
CA ASP A 138 16.28 12.02 -8.49
C ASP A 138 14.82 12.03 -8.01
N LEU A 139 14.63 11.70 -6.73
CA LEU A 139 13.33 11.67 -6.08
C LEU A 139 12.75 13.06 -5.84
N ASN A 140 13.51 14.14 -6.05
CA ASN A 140 13.09 15.52 -5.76
C ASN A 140 11.83 15.99 -6.53
N GLN A 141 11.48 15.36 -7.67
CA GLN A 141 10.29 15.70 -8.44
C GLN A 141 9.05 14.87 -8.06
N VAL A 142 9.21 13.79 -7.29
CA VAL A 142 8.08 12.92 -6.95
C VAL A 142 7.24 13.59 -5.86
N LEU A 143 6.06 14.08 -6.19
CA LEU A 143 5.19 14.72 -5.19
C LEU A 143 4.60 13.70 -4.21
N GLY A 144 4.36 14.12 -2.98
CA GLY A 144 3.70 13.30 -1.95
C GLY A 144 4.63 12.38 -1.15
N ILE A 145 5.95 12.38 -1.40
CA ILE A 145 6.87 11.52 -0.65
C ILE A 145 7.70 12.25 0.41
N THR A 146 8.15 11.50 1.41
CA THR A 146 9.26 11.86 2.32
C THR A 146 10.33 10.79 2.18
N TYR A 147 11.61 11.15 2.10
CA TYR A 147 12.68 10.18 1.84
C TYR A 147 14.02 10.59 2.46
N LYS A 148 14.93 9.61 2.59
CA LYS A 148 16.31 9.85 3.03
C LYS A 148 17.20 10.27 1.85
N LYS A 149 17.98 11.34 2.05
CA LYS A 149 19.09 11.75 1.17
C LYS A 149 20.34 11.93 2.02
N GLY A 150 21.18 10.89 2.08
CA GLY A 150 22.30 10.84 3.02
C GLY A 150 21.82 10.88 4.47
N LYS A 151 22.29 11.86 5.25
CA LYS A 151 21.90 12.06 6.65
C LYS A 151 20.62 12.91 6.83
N LYS A 152 20.04 13.41 5.75
CA LYS A 152 18.86 14.30 5.81
C LYS A 152 17.59 13.55 5.43
N ILE A 153 16.49 13.91 6.06
CA ILE A 153 15.14 13.51 5.67
C ILE A 153 14.50 14.68 4.93
N ILE A 154 14.11 14.45 3.68
CA ILE A 154 13.52 15.45 2.78
C ILE A 154 12.05 15.12 2.59
N SER A 155 11.17 16.11 2.74
CA SER A 155 9.76 15.99 2.39
C SER A 155 9.49 16.85 1.17
N ASN A 156 9.12 16.22 0.05
CA ASN A 156 8.65 16.94 -1.12
C ASN A 156 7.27 17.59 -0.83
N PRO A 157 6.77 18.51 -1.67
CA PRO A 157 5.40 19.00 -1.53
C PRO A 157 4.39 17.86 -1.58
N ASN A 158 3.23 18.04 -0.95
CA ASN A 158 2.13 17.07 -1.02
C ASN A 158 1.60 17.01 -2.46
N ARG A 159 1.16 15.83 -2.89
CA ARG A 159 0.38 15.70 -4.14
C ARG A 159 -1.08 16.02 -3.84
N GLN A 160 -1.75 16.72 -4.76
CA GLN A 160 -3.20 16.84 -4.74
C GLN A 160 -3.83 15.44 -4.92
N PHE A 161 -4.94 15.17 -4.25
CA PHE A 161 -5.66 13.92 -4.47
C PHE A 161 -6.19 13.85 -5.90
N GLY A 162 -5.95 12.72 -6.54
CA GLY A 162 -6.42 12.42 -7.88
C GLY A 162 -7.78 11.73 -7.85
N ASP A 163 -8.51 11.89 -8.96
CA ASP A 163 -9.79 11.22 -9.17
C ASP A 163 -9.58 9.70 -9.35
N ILE A 164 -10.17 8.93 -8.43
CA ILE A 164 -10.07 7.46 -8.43
C ILE A 164 -10.86 6.80 -9.56
N ASN A 165 -11.75 7.54 -10.23
CA ASN A 165 -12.49 7.06 -11.42
C ASN A 165 -11.59 7.00 -12.67
N LEU A 166 -10.44 7.68 -12.67
CA LEU A 166 -9.46 7.62 -13.78
C LEU A 166 -8.52 6.41 -13.69
N LEU A 167 -8.54 5.70 -12.57
CA LEU A 167 -7.66 4.57 -12.34
C LEU A 167 -8.22 3.29 -13.00
N PRO A 168 -7.37 2.38 -13.53
CA PRO A 168 -7.79 1.07 -14.05
C PRO A 168 -8.55 0.24 -13.01
N PRO A 169 -9.32 -0.82 -13.34
CA PRO A 169 -9.95 -1.66 -12.32
C PRO A 169 -8.97 -2.23 -11.29
N ILE A 170 -9.46 -2.52 -10.08
CA ILE A 170 -8.66 -3.18 -9.03
C ILE A 170 -8.17 -4.54 -9.54
N PRO A 171 -6.86 -4.83 -9.53
CA PRO A 171 -6.29 -6.04 -10.10
C PRO A 171 -6.41 -7.23 -9.14
N TYR A 172 -7.64 -7.67 -8.85
CA TYR A 172 -7.92 -8.77 -7.91
C TYR A 172 -7.22 -10.10 -8.26
N HIS A 173 -6.74 -10.27 -9.49
CA HIS A 173 -5.99 -11.45 -9.92
C HIS A 173 -4.57 -11.54 -9.30
N LEU A 174 -4.07 -10.47 -8.69
CA LEU A 174 -2.77 -10.46 -8.00
C LEU A 174 -2.79 -11.22 -6.66
N VAL A 175 -3.96 -11.61 -6.17
CA VAL A 175 -4.15 -12.37 -4.93
C VAL A 175 -5.21 -13.44 -5.10
N ASP A 176 -5.16 -14.46 -4.24
CA ASP A 176 -6.24 -15.44 -4.13
C ASP A 176 -7.41 -14.83 -3.36
N ILE A 177 -8.37 -14.26 -4.11
CA ILE A 177 -9.48 -13.52 -3.51
C ILE A 177 -10.43 -14.41 -2.72
N GLU A 178 -10.52 -15.71 -3.04
CA GLU A 178 -11.39 -16.65 -2.33
C GLU A 178 -10.93 -16.86 -0.88
N LYS A 179 -9.62 -16.75 -0.61
CA LYS A 179 -9.09 -16.76 0.76
C LYS A 179 -9.50 -15.54 1.58
N CYS A 180 -9.96 -14.48 0.94
CA CYS A 180 -10.44 -13.25 1.58
C CYS A 180 -11.97 -13.17 1.70
N VAL A 181 -12.70 -14.17 1.21
CA VAL A 181 -14.16 -14.22 1.34
C VAL A 181 -14.51 -14.82 2.70
N GLU A 182 -15.25 -14.07 3.51
CA GLU A 182 -15.70 -14.50 4.82
C GLU A 182 -17.22 -14.32 4.97
N PRO A 183 -17.91 -15.15 5.77
CA PRO A 183 -19.30 -14.89 6.13
C PRO A 183 -19.43 -13.53 6.84
N SER A 184 -20.54 -12.85 6.61
CA SER A 184 -20.91 -11.63 7.33
C SER A 184 -22.32 -11.76 7.88
N GLU A 185 -22.75 -10.79 8.69
CA GLU A 185 -24.14 -10.70 9.15
C GLU A 185 -25.16 -10.61 8.00
N TYR A 186 -24.72 -10.27 6.79
CA TYR A 186 -25.56 -10.12 5.59
C TYR A 186 -25.52 -11.33 4.64
N GLY A 187 -24.74 -12.39 4.95
CA GLY A 187 -24.69 -13.58 4.09
C GLY A 187 -23.49 -14.49 4.28
N LYS A 188 -23.52 -15.63 3.58
CA LYS A 188 -22.49 -16.68 3.68
C LYS A 188 -21.14 -16.33 3.01
N ARG A 189 -21.17 -15.40 2.06
CA ARG A 189 -19.99 -14.88 1.33
C ARG A 189 -20.03 -13.37 1.42
N GLY A 190 -18.98 -12.77 1.97
CA GLY A 190 -18.79 -11.35 2.11
C GLY A 190 -17.35 -10.98 1.80
N ILE A 191 -17.16 -9.80 1.23
CA ILE A 191 -15.86 -9.27 0.86
C ILE A 191 -15.82 -7.77 1.13
N PHE A 192 -14.69 -7.26 1.60
CA PHE A 192 -14.52 -5.82 1.80
C PHE A 192 -14.37 -5.12 0.45
N TYR A 193 -15.09 -4.02 0.31
CA TYR A 193 -15.07 -3.13 -0.85
C TYR A 193 -14.97 -1.68 -0.37
N VAL A 194 -14.25 -0.85 -1.12
CA VAL A 194 -14.09 0.58 -0.81
C VAL A 194 -14.62 1.38 -2.00
N SER A 195 -15.77 2.02 -1.80
CA SER A 195 -16.40 2.90 -2.81
C SER A 195 -15.89 4.34 -2.76
N SER A 196 -15.21 4.73 -1.68
CA SER A 196 -14.70 6.09 -1.49
C SER A 196 -13.57 6.15 -0.47
N TYR A 197 -12.74 7.19 -0.57
CA TYR A 197 -11.75 7.57 0.42
C TYR A 197 -12.05 8.96 0.98
N GLY A 198 -11.54 9.27 2.17
CA GLY A 198 -11.70 10.59 2.76
C GLY A 198 -13.03 10.80 3.48
N CYS A 199 -13.14 11.91 4.18
CA CYS A 199 -14.34 12.34 4.90
C CYS A 199 -14.36 13.88 4.98
N PRO A 200 -15.50 14.55 4.72
CA PRO A 200 -15.55 16.03 4.74
C PRO A 200 -15.64 16.61 6.15
N PHE A 201 -15.85 15.77 7.17
CA PHE A 201 -16.01 16.21 8.55
C PHE A 201 -14.65 16.44 9.26
N SER A 202 -14.69 17.09 10.43
CA SER A 202 -13.50 17.49 11.19
C SER A 202 -13.57 17.06 12.67
N CYS A 203 -14.00 15.83 12.93
CA CYS A 203 -14.11 15.29 14.29
C CYS A 203 -12.74 15.33 15.01
N GLY A 204 -12.69 15.93 16.19
CA GLY A 204 -11.42 16.18 16.91
C GLY A 204 -10.64 14.92 17.34
N PHE A 205 -11.28 13.75 17.33
CA PHE A 205 -10.67 12.46 17.64
C PHE A 205 -10.17 11.71 16.40
N CYS A 206 -10.51 12.16 15.19
CA CYS A 206 -10.31 11.41 13.96
C CYS A 206 -9.06 11.88 13.20
N VAL A 207 -8.32 10.94 12.62
CA VAL A 207 -7.12 11.22 11.84
C VAL A 207 -7.39 11.44 10.34
N GLU A 208 -8.58 11.09 9.86
CA GLU A 208 -9.02 11.28 8.49
C GLU A 208 -8.77 12.71 7.97
N PRO A 209 -9.12 13.79 8.72
CA PRO A 209 -8.89 15.17 8.26
C PRO A 209 -7.41 15.54 8.15
N VAL A 210 -6.53 14.84 8.87
CA VAL A 210 -5.07 15.04 8.81
C VAL A 210 -4.52 14.49 7.51
N VAL A 211 -4.98 13.31 7.09
CA VAL A 211 -4.47 12.61 5.90
C VAL A 211 -5.18 13.07 4.63
N TYR A 212 -6.52 13.06 4.62
CA TYR A 212 -7.36 13.37 3.46
C TYR A 212 -7.91 14.80 3.43
N LYS A 213 -7.47 15.68 4.34
CA LYS A 213 -7.69 17.13 4.30
C LYS A 213 -9.15 17.57 4.14
N LYS A 214 -10.08 16.83 4.76
CA LYS A 214 -11.54 17.08 4.69
C LYS A 214 -12.11 16.97 3.27
N GLN A 215 -11.48 16.15 2.42
CA GLN A 215 -11.98 15.84 1.09
C GLN A 215 -12.59 14.44 1.10
N TRP A 216 -13.66 14.25 0.34
CA TRP A 216 -14.27 12.95 0.07
C TRP A 216 -14.15 12.66 -1.42
N ILE A 217 -13.67 11.47 -1.75
CA ILE A 217 -13.35 11.06 -3.11
C ILE A 217 -14.03 9.72 -3.34
N GLY A 218 -15.14 9.74 -4.07
CA GLY A 218 -15.96 8.57 -4.35
C GLY A 218 -15.86 8.09 -5.79
N LEU A 219 -16.10 6.79 -5.97
CA LEU A 219 -16.41 6.23 -7.27
C LEU A 219 -17.80 6.70 -7.73
N THR A 220 -17.97 6.85 -9.04
CA THR A 220 -19.29 7.07 -9.63
C THR A 220 -20.21 5.86 -9.39
N ALA A 221 -21.52 6.10 -9.36
CA ALA A 221 -22.49 5.04 -9.13
C ALA A 221 -22.36 3.89 -10.15
N ASP A 222 -22.22 4.23 -11.44
CA ASP A 222 -22.03 3.26 -12.52
C ASP A 222 -20.78 2.39 -12.28
N ARG A 223 -19.69 3.02 -11.83
CA ARG A 223 -18.45 2.33 -11.54
C ARG A 223 -18.60 1.36 -10.37
N VAL A 224 -19.30 1.76 -9.31
CA VAL A 224 -19.59 0.87 -8.17
C VAL A 224 -20.40 -0.34 -8.62
N VAL A 225 -21.44 -0.15 -9.44
CA VAL A 225 -22.27 -1.25 -9.95
C VAL A 225 -21.47 -2.19 -10.85
N GLU A 226 -20.61 -1.66 -11.72
CA GLU A 226 -19.71 -2.44 -12.58
C GLU A 226 -18.78 -3.34 -11.75
N GLU A 227 -18.09 -2.77 -10.77
CA GLU A 227 -17.11 -3.48 -9.94
C GLU A 227 -17.78 -4.53 -9.04
N TRP A 228 -18.94 -4.20 -8.45
CA TRP A 228 -19.73 -5.18 -7.69
C TRP A 228 -20.25 -6.31 -8.58
N GLY A 229 -20.72 -6.00 -9.78
CA GLY A 229 -21.17 -7.01 -10.75
C GLY A 229 -20.06 -7.96 -11.18
N PHE A 230 -18.81 -7.50 -11.22
CA PHE A 230 -17.64 -8.37 -11.43
C PHE A 230 -17.37 -9.28 -10.24
N LEU A 231 -17.35 -8.72 -9.02
CA LEU A 231 -17.07 -9.50 -7.80
C LEU A 231 -18.16 -10.54 -7.50
N ALA A 232 -19.43 -10.21 -7.72
CA ALA A 232 -20.55 -11.12 -7.46
C ALA A 232 -20.56 -12.36 -8.37
N LYS A 233 -19.83 -12.34 -9.49
CA LYS A 233 -19.68 -13.48 -10.42
C LYS A 233 -18.54 -14.43 -10.04
N LYS A 234 -17.69 -14.05 -9.08
CA LYS A 234 -16.60 -14.89 -8.56
C LYS A 234 -17.05 -15.67 -7.33
#